data_AF-A0A9Q9IHC2-F1
#
_entry.id   AF-A0A9Q9IHC2-F1
#
_cell.length_a   1.000
_cell.length_b   1.000
_cell.length_c   1.000
_cell.angle_alpha   90.00
_cell.angle_beta   90.00
_cell.angle_gamma   90.00
#
_symmetry.space_group_name_H-M   'P 1'
#
loop_
_entity.id
_entity.type
_entity.pdbx_description
1 polymer ?
#
loop_
_entity_poly.entity_id
_entity_poly.type
_entity_poly.pdbx_seq_one_letter_code
_entity_poly.pdbx_strand_id
1 'polypeptide(L)'
;MTLLSTGRPPVAVRASAGLWIAAVALGAVETVVVVGSGQAGEHPLAGVLFRCAVYAAAILTTLRMRAGRRWARLALALVLGVVGTLSLVIEPVSWLADGNSLSAATDGADLTWWAIAGARTLHVAAVWAAVPLMFTTRANAYFR
;
A
#
# COMPACT_ATOMS: atom_id res chain seq x y z
N MET A 1 -13.62 35.67 5.84
CA MET A 1 -12.91 35.42 7.12
C MET A 1 -12.82 33.90 7.30
N THR A 2 -11.81 33.29 6.70
CA THR A 2 -11.66 31.83 6.62
C THR A 2 -10.95 31.35 7.88
N LEU A 3 -11.69 30.77 8.82
CA LEU A 3 -11.08 30.13 9.99
C LEU A 3 -10.26 28.94 9.49
N LEU A 4 -8.93 29.12 9.41
CA LEU A 4 -8.00 28.02 9.34
C LEU A 4 -8.17 27.23 10.64
N SER A 5 -9.00 26.19 10.59
CA SER A 5 -9.01 25.18 11.65
C SER A 5 -7.66 24.49 11.61
N THR A 6 -6.68 25.01 12.36
CA THR A 6 -5.43 24.34 12.70
C THR A 6 -5.68 23.25 13.74
N GLY A 7 -6.82 22.57 13.64
CA GLY A 7 -7.17 21.42 14.46
C GLY A 7 -6.34 20.22 14.01
N ARG A 8 -5.74 19.52 14.98
CA ARG A 8 -5.06 18.24 14.75
C ARG A 8 -6.00 17.32 13.94
N PRO A 9 -5.52 16.66 12.87
CA PRO A 9 -6.37 15.78 12.06
C PRO A 9 -7.06 14.73 12.93
N PRO A 10 -8.31 14.34 12.61
CA PRO A 10 -9.05 13.31 13.35
C PRO A 10 -8.22 12.04 13.51
N VAL A 11 -8.41 11.32 14.62
CA VAL A 11 -7.67 10.07 14.90
C VAL A 11 -7.75 9.09 13.74
N ALA A 12 -8.92 8.93 13.13
CA ALA A 12 -9.11 8.07 11.95
C ALA A 12 -8.23 8.49 10.76
N VAL A 13 -8.10 9.79 10.48
CA VAL A 13 -7.26 10.30 9.40
C VAL A 13 -5.78 10.05 9.68
N ARG A 14 -5.34 10.23 10.94
CA ARG A 14 -3.95 9.93 11.32
C ARG A 14 -3.64 8.44 11.29
N ALA A 15 -4.56 7.60 11.77
CA ALA A 15 -4.42 6.15 11.75
C ALA A 15 -4.36 5.64 10.31
N SER A 16 -5.28 6.09 9.45
CA SER A 16 -5.24 5.80 8.01
C SER A 16 -3.91 6.20 7.39
N ALA A 17 -3.40 7.39 7.70
CA ALA A 17 -2.12 7.82 7.18
C ALA A 17 -0.94 6.98 7.68
N GLY A 18 -0.97 6.55 8.94
CA GLY A 18 0.02 5.61 9.48
C GLY A 18 0.00 4.27 8.74
N LEU A 19 -1.19 3.75 8.43
CA LEU A 19 -1.36 2.51 7.68
C LEU A 19 -0.89 2.64 6.22
N TRP A 20 -1.16 3.77 5.54
CA TRP A 20 -0.60 4.04 4.22
C TRP A 20 0.93 4.09 4.22
N ILE A 21 1.54 4.73 5.24
CA ILE A 21 2.99 4.76 5.39
C ILE A 21 3.55 3.35 5.67
N ALA A 22 2.86 2.57 6.51
CA ALA A 22 3.24 1.19 6.79
C ALA A 22 3.19 0.31 5.52
N ALA A 23 2.15 0.46 4.69
CA ALA A 23 2.06 -0.22 3.40
C ALA A 23 3.25 0.12 2.49
N VAL A 24 3.61 1.41 2.39
CA VAL A 24 4.81 1.84 1.63
C VAL A 24 6.10 1.22 2.19
N ALA A 25 6.25 1.20 3.52
CA ALA A 25 7.42 0.59 4.16
C ALA A 25 7.51 -0.92 3.88
N LEU A 26 6.39 -1.64 3.92
CA LEU A 26 6.32 -3.06 3.58
C LEU A 26 6.69 -3.32 2.12
N GLY A 27 6.21 -2.48 1.19
CA GLY A 27 6.63 -2.57 -0.22
C GLY A 27 8.12 -2.31 -0.41
N ALA A 28 8.69 -1.34 0.32
CA ALA A 28 10.12 -1.07 0.28
C ALA A 28 10.95 -2.25 0.82
N VAL A 29 10.51 -2.88 1.92
CA VAL A 29 11.14 -4.10 2.46
C VAL A 29 11.09 -5.23 1.43
N GLU A 30 9.93 -5.50 0.83
CA GLU A 30 9.79 -6.50 -0.24
C GLU A 30 10.75 -6.22 -1.40
N THR A 31 10.84 -4.96 -1.84
CA THR A 31 11.76 -4.55 -2.92
C THR A 31 13.22 -4.87 -2.58
N VAL A 32 13.64 -4.59 -1.34
CA VAL A 32 15.00 -4.91 -0.87
C VAL A 32 15.23 -6.41 -0.85
N VAL A 33 14.26 -7.20 -0.37
CA VAL A 33 14.36 -8.66 -0.32
C VAL A 33 14.47 -9.23 -1.73
N VAL A 34 13.60 -8.84 -2.66
CA VAL A 34 13.59 -9.32 -4.06
C VAL A 34 14.89 -8.98 -4.80
N VAL A 35 15.41 -7.77 -4.60
CA VAL A 35 16.68 -7.36 -5.23
C VAL A 35 17.86 -8.07 -4.59
N GLY A 36 17.89 -8.16 -3.25
CA GLY A 36 18.97 -8.82 -2.50
C GLY A 36 19.03 -10.33 -2.70
N SER A 37 17.90 -10.98 -3.01
CA SER A 37 17.82 -12.41 -3.30
C SER A 37 18.14 -12.77 -4.76
N GLY A 38 18.36 -11.78 -5.64
CA GLY A 38 18.57 -12.01 -7.07
C GLY A 38 17.31 -12.43 -7.83
N GLN A 39 16.14 -12.32 -7.20
CA GLN A 39 14.84 -12.59 -7.83
C GLN A 39 14.30 -11.41 -8.64
N ALA A 40 15.02 -10.29 -8.66
CA ALA A 40 14.72 -9.18 -9.55
C ALA A 40 15.02 -9.61 -11.00
N GLY A 41 14.03 -9.51 -11.89
CA GLY A 41 14.16 -9.89 -13.30
C GLY A 41 15.20 -9.08 -14.08
N GLU A 42 15.20 -9.21 -15.42
CA GLU A 42 16.29 -8.71 -16.31
C GLU A 42 16.66 -7.22 -16.17
N HIS A 43 15.72 -6.38 -15.74
CA HIS A 43 15.92 -4.94 -15.55
C HIS A 43 15.61 -4.48 -14.11
N PRO A 44 16.44 -4.89 -13.13
CA PRO A 44 16.16 -4.65 -11.71
C PRO A 44 16.12 -3.15 -11.38
N LEU A 45 17.01 -2.35 -11.99
CA LEU A 45 17.10 -0.92 -11.75
C LEU A 45 15.83 -0.16 -12.18
N ALA A 46 15.30 -0.46 -13.36
CA ALA A 46 14.09 0.19 -13.87
C ALA A 46 12.88 -0.11 -12.97
N GLY A 47 12.73 -1.36 -12.54
CA GLY A 47 11.68 -1.78 -11.61
C GLY A 47 11.80 -1.10 -10.24
N VAL A 48 13.02 -0.98 -9.71
CA VAL A 48 13.27 -0.27 -8.44
C VAL A 48 12.95 1.21 -8.56
N LEU A 49 13.40 1.89 -9.62
CA LEU A 49 13.12 3.31 -9.84
C LEU A 49 11.62 3.58 -9.95
N PHE A 50 10.90 2.75 -10.68
CA PHE A 50 9.44 2.83 -10.79
C PHE A 50 8.77 2.70 -9.41
N ARG A 51 9.17 1.70 -8.61
CA ARG A 51 8.66 1.52 -7.24
C ARG A 51 8.96 2.71 -6.34
N CYS A 52 10.19 3.24 -6.40
CA CYS A 52 10.55 4.46 -5.65
C CYS A 52 9.67 5.65 -6.02
N ALA A 53 9.36 5.83 -7.30
CA ALA A 53 8.45 6.89 -7.75
C ALA A 53 7.02 6.69 -7.21
N VAL A 54 6.50 5.46 -7.24
CA VAL A 54 5.18 5.11 -6.68
C VAL A 54 5.15 5.33 -5.16
N TYR A 55 6.20 4.92 -4.43
CA TYR A 55 6.32 5.13 -2.99
C TYR A 55 6.38 6.60 -2.61
N ALA A 56 7.15 7.40 -3.36
CA ALA A 56 7.19 8.84 -3.17
C ALA A 56 5.82 9.47 -3.42
N ALA A 57 5.15 9.10 -4.51
CA ALA A 57 3.80 9.58 -4.82
C ALA A 57 2.79 9.20 -3.74
N ALA A 58 2.85 7.97 -3.22
CA ALA A 58 2.00 7.49 -2.14
C ALA A 58 2.22 8.31 -0.85
N ILE A 59 3.48 8.46 -0.41
CA ILE A 59 3.83 9.25 0.78
C ILE A 59 3.34 10.70 0.63
N LEU A 60 3.65 11.35 -0.49
CA LEU A 60 3.23 12.73 -0.75
C LEU A 60 1.70 12.85 -0.72
N THR A 61 0.98 11.93 -1.35
CA THR A 61 -0.48 11.93 -1.36
C THR A 61 -1.04 11.70 0.05
N THR A 62 -0.46 10.80 0.84
CA THR A 62 -0.82 10.59 2.24
C THR A 62 -0.60 11.84 3.07
N LEU A 63 0.50 12.57 2.88
CA LEU A 63 0.74 13.84 3.57
C LEU A 63 -0.28 14.93 3.16
N ARG A 64 -0.63 15.00 1.87
CA ARG A 64 -1.67 15.93 1.37
C ARG A 64 -3.05 15.57 1.91
N MET A 65 -3.36 14.28 2.04
CA MET A 65 -4.58 13.80 2.71
C MET A 65 -4.58 14.20 4.19
N ARG A 66 -3.47 13.99 4.91
CA ARG A 66 -3.36 14.44 6.31
C ARG A 66 -3.55 15.95 6.49
N ALA A 67 -3.24 16.73 5.46
CA ALA A 67 -3.46 18.18 5.42
C ALA A 67 -4.87 18.60 4.97
N GLY A 68 -5.83 17.66 4.91
CA GLY A 68 -7.23 17.95 4.61
C GLY A 68 -7.59 18.02 3.12
N ARG A 69 -6.68 17.61 2.21
CA ARG A 69 -6.95 17.68 0.77
C ARG A 69 -7.85 16.52 0.33
N ARG A 70 -9.12 16.82 0.02
CA ARG A 70 -10.13 15.84 -0.42
C ARG A 70 -9.71 15.03 -1.65
N TRP A 71 -9.03 15.64 -2.63
CA TRP A 71 -8.56 14.93 -3.82
C TRP A 71 -7.54 13.84 -3.48
N ALA A 72 -6.67 14.09 -2.50
CA ALA A 72 -5.63 13.14 -2.10
C ALA A 72 -6.23 11.89 -1.47
N ARG A 73 -7.32 12.06 -0.71
CA ARG A 73 -8.11 10.94 -0.18
C ARG A 73 -8.67 10.06 -1.31
N LEU A 74 -9.26 10.68 -2.35
CA LEU A 74 -9.84 9.93 -3.46
C LEU A 74 -8.76 9.25 -4.31
N ALA A 75 -7.62 9.92 -4.53
CA ALA A 75 -6.48 9.34 -5.20
C ALA A 75 -5.94 8.10 -4.45
N LEU A 76 -5.81 8.18 -3.12
CA LEU A 76 -5.42 7.04 -2.28
C LEU A 76 -6.44 5.89 -2.38
N ALA A 77 -7.73 6.18 -2.28
CA ALA A 77 -8.75 5.13 -2.30
C ALA A 77 -8.86 4.44 -3.68
N LEU A 78 -8.89 5.22 -4.77
CA LEU A 78 -9.16 4.70 -6.11
C LEU A 78 -7.90 4.20 -6.80
N VAL A 79 -6.82 4.98 -6.81
CA VAL A 79 -5.60 4.60 -7.53
C VAL A 79 -4.81 3.61 -6.69
N LEU A 80 -4.36 4.02 -5.52
CA LEU A 80 -3.46 3.18 -4.72
C LEU A 80 -4.19 2.04 -4.00
N GLY A 81 -5.45 2.27 -3.60
CA GLY A 81 -6.27 1.27 -2.93
C GLY A 81 -6.73 0.17 -3.88
N VAL A 82 -7.14 0.50 -5.11
CA VAL A 82 -7.63 -0.50 -6.07
C VAL A 82 -6.49 -0.97 -6.98
N VAL A 83 -5.87 -0.08 -7.76
CA VAL A 83 -4.83 -0.47 -8.72
C VAL A 83 -3.61 -1.03 -8.01
N GLY A 84 -3.21 -0.42 -6.88
CA GLY A 84 -2.11 -0.93 -6.06
C GLY A 84 -2.39 -2.33 -5.52
N THR A 85 -3.56 -2.56 -4.93
CA THR A 85 -3.95 -3.91 -4.46
C THR A 85 -3.99 -4.92 -5.60
N LEU A 86 -4.60 -4.57 -6.74
CA LEU A 86 -4.66 -5.44 -7.91
C LEU A 86 -3.26 -5.88 -8.36
N SER A 87 -2.28 -4.97 -8.35
CA SER A 87 -0.90 -5.30 -8.71
C SER A 87 -0.24 -6.35 -7.81
N LEU A 88 -0.73 -6.54 -6.58
CA LEU A 88 -0.24 -7.53 -5.63
C LEU A 88 -1.00 -8.86 -5.70
N VAL A 89 -2.30 -8.82 -6.04
CA VAL A 89 -3.17 -10.01 -5.97
C VAL A 89 -3.42 -10.66 -7.33
N ILE A 90 -3.22 -9.96 -8.45
CA ILE A 90 -3.46 -10.53 -9.78
C ILE A 90 -2.62 -11.79 -9.99
N GLU A 91 -1.31 -11.72 -9.77
CA GLU A 91 -0.40 -12.85 -9.95
C GLU A 91 -0.79 -14.08 -9.11
N PRO A 92 -0.93 -14.01 -7.77
CA PRO A 92 -1.29 -15.18 -6.96
C PRO A 92 -2.70 -15.71 -7.25
N VAL A 93 -3.66 -14.83 -7.58
CA VAL A 93 -5.02 -15.26 -7.93
C VAL A 93 -5.05 -15.95 -9.28
N SER A 94 -4.35 -15.42 -10.29
CA SER A 94 -4.20 -16.06 -11.60
C SER A 94 -3.53 -17.43 -11.46
N TRP A 95 -2.46 -17.53 -10.68
CA TRP A 95 -1.77 -18.79 -10.44
C TRP A 95 -2.69 -19.86 -9.82
N LEU A 96 -3.56 -19.49 -8.88
CA LEU A 96 -4.56 -20.41 -8.33
C LEU A 96 -5.66 -20.74 -9.36
N ALA A 97 -6.07 -19.78 -10.17
CA ALA A 97 -7.07 -19.98 -11.23
C ALA A 97 -6.59 -20.94 -12.33
N ASP A 98 -5.28 -21.03 -12.54
CA ASP A 98 -4.64 -21.99 -13.45
C ASP A 98 -4.62 -23.44 -12.90
N GLY A 99 -5.25 -23.69 -11.75
CA GLY A 99 -5.44 -25.04 -11.18
C GLY A 99 -4.40 -25.45 -10.15
N ASN A 100 -3.52 -24.53 -9.75
CA ASN A 100 -2.54 -24.79 -8.68
C ASN A 100 -3.20 -24.79 -7.28
N SER A 101 -2.48 -25.28 -6.27
CA SER A 101 -2.97 -25.39 -4.89
C SER A 101 -2.13 -24.60 -3.90
N LEU A 102 -2.73 -24.22 -2.77
CA LEU A 102 -2.00 -23.54 -1.68
C LEU A 102 -0.87 -24.42 -1.12
N SER A 103 -1.05 -25.75 -1.07
CA SER A 103 0.02 -26.65 -0.62
C SER A 103 1.22 -26.61 -1.55
N ALA A 104 1.00 -26.53 -2.86
CA ALA A 104 2.06 -26.39 -3.86
C ALA A 104 2.77 -25.04 -3.75
N ALA A 105 2.07 -23.98 -3.34
CA ALA A 105 2.68 -22.65 -3.14
C ALA A 105 3.68 -22.62 -1.97
N THR A 106 3.48 -23.46 -0.97
CA THR A 106 4.33 -23.55 0.23
C THR A 106 5.35 -24.68 0.19
N ASP A 107 5.30 -25.53 -0.83
CA ASP A 107 6.22 -26.65 -0.96
C ASP A 107 7.63 -26.14 -1.25
N GLY A 108 8.60 -26.53 -0.41
CA GLY A 108 9.96 -25.99 -0.48
C GLY A 108 10.09 -24.49 -0.14
N ALA A 109 9.10 -23.87 0.48
CA ALA A 109 9.14 -22.44 0.83
C ALA A 109 10.29 -22.13 1.80
N ASP A 110 11.16 -21.21 1.39
CA ASP A 110 12.29 -20.72 2.17
C ASP A 110 11.95 -19.41 2.91
N LEU A 111 12.92 -18.86 3.65
CA LEU A 111 12.72 -17.62 4.40
C LEU A 111 12.41 -16.43 3.48
N THR A 112 12.99 -16.39 2.27
CA THR A 112 12.77 -15.33 1.28
C THR A 112 11.31 -15.35 0.82
N TRP A 113 10.77 -16.53 0.53
CA TRP A 113 9.37 -16.71 0.17
C TRP A 113 8.45 -16.19 1.27
N TRP A 114 8.68 -16.60 2.53
CA TRP A 114 7.86 -16.14 3.66
C TRP A 114 7.96 -14.64 3.91
N ALA A 115 9.15 -14.05 3.71
CA ALA A 115 9.33 -12.61 3.83
C ALA A 115 8.52 -11.84 2.78
N ILE A 116 8.55 -12.26 1.51
CA ILE A 116 7.80 -11.63 0.42
C ILE A 116 6.28 -11.83 0.64
N ALA A 117 5.84 -13.07 0.87
CA ALA A 117 4.42 -13.38 1.08
C ALA A 117 3.85 -12.64 2.30
N GLY A 118 4.61 -12.59 3.40
CA GLY A 118 4.25 -11.85 4.61
C GLY A 118 4.18 -10.35 4.37
N ALA A 119 5.18 -9.77 3.70
CA ALA A 119 5.19 -8.34 3.36
C ALA A 119 3.97 -7.94 2.50
N ARG A 120 3.66 -8.72 1.45
CA ARG A 120 2.48 -8.50 0.59
C ARG A 120 1.18 -8.60 1.39
N THR A 121 1.03 -9.62 2.23
CA THR A 121 -0.17 -9.82 3.04
C THR A 121 -0.39 -8.66 4.01
N LEU A 122 0.64 -8.25 4.74
CA LEU A 122 0.58 -7.12 5.65
C LEU A 122 0.33 -5.80 4.90
N HIS A 123 0.90 -5.65 3.69
CA HIS A 123 0.68 -4.48 2.85
C HIS A 123 -0.81 -4.35 2.49
N VAL A 124 -1.41 -5.41 1.96
CA VAL A 124 -2.83 -5.43 1.59
C VAL A 124 -3.71 -5.16 2.81
N ALA A 125 -3.42 -5.81 3.94
CA ALA A 125 -4.14 -5.59 5.19
C ALA A 125 -4.07 -4.12 5.64
N ALA A 126 -2.89 -3.50 5.54
CA ALA A 126 -2.72 -2.08 5.88
C ALA A 126 -3.53 -1.17 4.95
N VAL A 127 -3.51 -1.42 3.63
CA VAL A 127 -4.30 -0.66 2.66
C VAL A 127 -5.80 -0.80 2.93
N TRP A 128 -6.29 -2.03 3.10
CA TRP A 128 -7.70 -2.31 3.34
C TRP A 128 -8.21 -1.76 4.67
N ALA A 129 -7.37 -1.71 5.70
CA ALA A 129 -7.68 -1.04 6.95
C ALA A 129 -7.64 0.49 6.82
N ALA A 130 -6.72 1.04 6.02
CA ALA A 130 -6.57 2.48 5.83
C ALA A 130 -7.76 3.11 5.11
N VAL A 131 -8.31 2.43 4.11
CA VAL A 131 -9.41 2.93 3.26
C VAL A 131 -10.66 3.32 4.06
N PRO A 132 -11.34 2.44 4.83
CA PRO A 132 -12.57 2.78 5.54
C PRO A 132 -12.36 3.89 6.58
N LEU A 133 -11.16 3.99 7.18
CA LEU A 133 -10.85 5.06 8.13
C LEU A 133 -10.91 6.46 7.50
N MET A 134 -10.61 6.60 6.21
CA MET A 134 -10.70 7.87 5.48
C MET A 134 -12.15 8.35 5.26
N PHE A 135 -13.13 7.46 5.45
CA PHE A 135 -14.54 7.70 5.15
C PHE A 135 -15.47 7.62 6.37
N THR A 136 -14.93 7.55 7.58
CA THR A 136 -15.71 7.70 8.82
C THR A 136 -16.41 9.06 8.86
N THR A 137 -17.50 9.19 9.63
CA THR A 137 -18.26 10.45 9.77
C THR A 137 -17.36 11.64 10.16
N ARG A 138 -16.44 11.43 11.10
CA ARG A 138 -15.48 12.46 11.54
C ARG A 138 -14.45 12.81 10.47
N ALA A 139 -13.98 11.82 9.71
CA ALA A 139 -13.09 12.07 8.57
C ALA A 139 -13.82 12.84 7.46
N ASN A 140 -15.07 12.46 7.14
CA ASN A 140 -15.88 13.16 6.15
C ASN A 140 -16.12 14.63 6.52
N ALA A 141 -16.35 14.94 7.80
CA ALA A 141 -16.47 16.33 8.25
C ALA A 141 -15.16 17.12 8.09
N TYR A 142 -14.00 16.47 8.28
CA TYR A 142 -12.69 17.09 8.13
C TYR A 142 -12.31 17.42 6.67
N PHE A 143 -12.84 16.68 5.70
CA PHE A 143 -12.53 16.85 4.26
C PHE A 143 -13.57 17.67 3.49
N ARG A 144 -14.57 18.24 4.17
CA ARG A 144 -15.60 19.10 3.56
C ARG A 144 -15.09 20.52 3.34
#